data_AF-A0A7W4HV19-F1
#
_entry.id   AF-A0A7W4HV19-F1
#
_cell.length_a   1.000
_cell.length_b   1.000
_cell.length_c   1.000
_cell.angle_alpha   90.00
_cell.angle_beta   90.00
_cell.angle_gamma   90.00
#
_symmetry.space_group_name_H-M   'P 1'
#
loop_
_entity.id
_entity.type
_entity.pdbx_description
1 polymer ?
#
loop_
_entity_poly.entity_id
_entity_poly.type
_entity_poly.pdbx_seq_one_letter_code
_entity_poly.pdbx_strand_id
1 'polypeptide(L)'
;MFPTKKIKLANDGEAVIRATLTNRDRIHISGAGDKENIILTGVRILLMEYNGKTGKEAIDSFLESTNGKDFEAVFDVVSETINGISDSPKGE
;
A
#
# COMPACT_ATOMS: atom_id res chain seq x y z
N MET A 1 -12.39 11.88 5.42
CA MET A 1 -11.32 11.64 4.42
C MET A 1 -10.24 10.84 5.14
N PHE A 2 -9.78 9.71 4.57
CA PHE A 2 -8.68 8.94 5.20
C PHE A 2 -7.35 9.68 4.99
N PRO A 3 -6.43 9.65 5.97
CA PRO A 3 -5.08 10.19 5.76
C PRO A 3 -4.37 9.39 4.66
N THR A 4 -3.55 10.06 3.88
CA THR A 4 -2.80 9.48 2.77
C THR A 4 -1.33 9.83 2.85
N LYS A 5 -0.48 8.92 2.39
CA LYS A 5 0.94 9.15 2.09
C LYS A 5 1.08 9.30 0.58
N LYS A 6 1.80 10.34 0.16
CA LYS A 6 2.14 10.59 -1.23
C LYS A 6 3.61 10.27 -1.43
N ILE A 7 3.93 9.51 -2.48
CA ILE A 7 5.30 9.17 -2.85
C ILE A 7 5.57 9.57 -4.29
N LYS A 8 6.75 10.17 -4.50
CA LYS A 8 7.27 10.44 -5.84
C LYS A 8 7.90 9.16 -6.40
N LEU A 9 7.50 8.81 -7.61
CA LEU A 9 8.01 7.68 -8.37
C LEU A 9 9.23 8.09 -9.18
N ALA A 10 10.00 7.11 -9.67
CA ALA A 10 11.26 7.38 -10.36
C ALA A 10 11.10 8.12 -11.70
N ASN A 11 9.91 8.05 -12.33
CA ASN A 11 9.60 8.68 -13.62
C ASN A 11 8.79 9.98 -13.49
N ASP A 12 9.01 10.76 -12.43
CA ASP A 12 8.22 11.97 -12.08
C ASP A 12 6.73 11.72 -11.82
N GLY A 13 6.33 10.46 -11.73
CA GLY A 13 5.00 10.03 -11.33
C GLY A 13 4.73 10.19 -9.83
N GLU A 14 3.47 10.04 -9.44
CA GLU A 14 3.05 10.01 -8.03
C GLU A 14 2.27 8.73 -7.75
N ALA A 15 2.46 8.17 -6.55
CA ALA A 15 1.51 7.23 -5.99
C ALA A 15 0.94 7.77 -4.67
N VAL A 16 -0.35 7.52 -4.47
CA VAL A 16 -1.08 7.93 -3.27
C VAL A 16 -1.54 6.67 -2.57
N ILE A 17 -1.13 6.51 -1.33
CA ILE A 17 -1.40 5.32 -0.51
C ILE A 17 -2.18 5.76 0.72
N ARG A 18 -3.26 5.04 1.03
CA ARG A 18 -4.02 5.26 2.28
C ARG A 18 -3.14 4.88 3.46
N ALA A 19 -3.00 5.80 4.42
CA ALA A 19 -2.11 5.63 5.58
C ALA A 19 -2.79 4.93 6.77
N THR A 20 -4.07 4.56 6.63
CA THR A 20 -4.86 3.91 7.68
C THR A 20 -5.52 2.65 7.19
N LEU A 21 -5.61 1.67 8.10
CA LEU A 21 -6.32 0.41 7.90
C LEU A 21 -7.55 0.36 8.82
N THR A 22 -8.72 0.08 8.25
CA THR A 22 -9.91 -0.29 9.02
C THR A 22 -9.77 -1.71 9.57
N ASN A 23 -10.57 -2.08 10.57
CA ASN A 23 -10.58 -3.46 11.08
C ASN A 23 -10.91 -4.48 9.98
N ARG A 24 -11.76 -4.12 9.02
CA ARG A 24 -12.08 -4.97 7.87
C ARG A 24 -10.85 -5.20 6.99
N ASP A 25 -10.08 -4.15 6.72
CA ASP A 25 -8.85 -4.26 5.93
C ASP A 25 -7.83 -5.15 6.62
N ARG A 26 -7.66 -4.99 7.94
CA ARG A 26 -6.74 -5.81 8.74
C ARG A 26 -7.07 -7.28 8.65
N ILE A 27 -8.35 -7.64 8.82
CA ILE A 27 -8.83 -9.03 8.72
C ILE A 27 -8.57 -9.58 7.32
N HIS A 28 -8.88 -8.80 6.27
CA HIS A 28 -8.71 -9.24 4.88
C HIS A 28 -7.23 -9.44 4.54
N ILE A 29 -6.36 -8.52 4.96
CA ILE A 29 -4.92 -8.59 4.76
C ILE A 29 -4.33 -9.76 5.53
N SER A 30 -4.64 -9.92 6.83
CA SER A 30 -4.12 -11.03 7.64
C SER A 30 -4.60 -12.40 7.16
N GLY A 31 -5.77 -12.45 6.51
CA GLY A 31 -6.34 -13.67 5.94
C GLY A 31 -5.70 -14.10 4.62
N ALA A 32 -4.78 -13.31 4.05
CA ALA A 32 -4.18 -13.58 2.75
C ALA A 32 -3.14 -14.72 2.76
N GLY A 33 -2.77 -15.24 3.93
CA GLY A 33 -1.86 -16.39 4.05
C GLY A 33 -0.40 -15.97 4.25
N ASP A 34 0.45 -16.23 3.27
CA ASP A 34 1.89 -15.91 3.37
C ASP A 34 2.17 -14.41 3.27
N LYS A 35 3.42 -14.04 3.60
CA LYS A 35 3.87 -12.65 3.66
C LYS A 35 3.74 -11.93 2.31
N GLU A 36 3.99 -12.61 1.20
CA GLU A 36 3.94 -12.01 -0.14
C GLU A 36 2.48 -11.68 -0.51
N ASN A 37 1.57 -12.62 -0.27
CA ASN A 37 0.14 -12.43 -0.46
C ASN A 37 -0.44 -11.36 0.48
N ILE A 38 0.04 -11.27 1.71
CA ILE A 38 -0.32 -10.20 2.67
C ILE A 38 0.02 -8.82 2.10
N ILE A 39 1.25 -8.61 1.63
CA ILE A 39 1.65 -7.30 1.12
C ILE A 39 0.95 -6.98 -0.20
N LEU A 40 0.81 -7.95 -1.11
CA LEU A 40 0.08 -7.75 -2.37
C LEU A 40 -1.39 -7.36 -2.11
N THR A 41 -2.03 -8.02 -1.14
CA THR A 41 -3.39 -7.68 -0.70
C THR A 41 -3.43 -6.28 -0.08
N GLY A 42 -2.40 -5.93 0.70
CA GLY A 42 -2.17 -4.60 1.20
C GLY A 42 -2.13 -3.53 0.12
N VAL A 43 -1.33 -3.75 -0.93
CA VAL A 43 -1.24 -2.84 -2.09
C VAL A 43 -2.61 -2.66 -2.73
N ARG A 44 -3.34 -3.76 -2.98
CA ARG A 44 -4.70 -3.71 -3.58
C ARG A 44 -5.71 -2.90 -2.77
N ILE A 45 -5.55 -2.85 -1.45
CA ILE A 45 -6.46 -2.15 -0.54
C ILE A 45 -6.03 -0.70 -0.31
N LEU A 46 -4.72 -0.46 -0.24
CA LEU A 46 -4.16 0.82 0.21
C LEU A 46 -3.75 1.74 -0.93
N LEU A 47 -3.41 1.20 -2.11
CA LEU A 47 -3.05 2.03 -3.27
C LEU A 47 -4.31 2.72 -3.80
N MET A 48 -4.32 4.05 -3.73
CA MET A 48 -5.44 4.88 -4.18
C MET A 48 -5.19 5.43 -5.59
N GLU A 49 -3.94 5.83 -5.86
CA GLU A 49 -3.53 6.41 -7.13
C GLU A 49 -2.12 5.93 -7.49
N TYR A 50 -1.86 5.73 -8.78
CA TYR A 50 -0.55 5.41 -9.33
C TYR A 50 -0.43 6.04 -10.72
N ASN A 51 0.55 6.93 -10.91
CA ASN A 51 0.79 7.64 -12.18
C ASN A 51 -0.48 8.32 -12.74
N GLY A 52 -1.26 8.98 -11.89
CA GLY A 52 -2.51 9.66 -12.27
C GLY A 52 -3.71 8.74 -12.54
N LYS A 53 -3.54 7.41 -12.44
CA LYS A 53 -4.65 6.44 -12.49
C LYS A 53 -5.16 6.18 -11.08
N THR A 54 -6.46 5.90 -10.95
CA THR A 54 -7.10 5.67 -9.63
C THR A 54 -7.84 4.34 -9.58
N GLY A 55 -8.13 3.87 -8.36
CA GLY A 55 -8.93 2.66 -8.14
C GLY A 55 -8.31 1.42 -8.79
N LYS A 56 -9.12 0.65 -9.54
CA LYS A 56 -8.64 -0.59 -10.18
C LYS A 56 -7.52 -0.34 -11.18
N GLU A 57 -7.61 0.74 -11.97
CA GLU A 57 -6.59 1.06 -12.98
C GLU A 57 -5.24 1.41 -12.35
N ALA A 58 -5.23 2.01 -11.16
CA ALA A 58 -3.99 2.25 -10.40
C ALA A 58 -3.30 0.93 -10.05
N ILE A 59 -4.08 -0.04 -9.55
CA ILE A 59 -3.59 -1.36 -9.15
C ILE A 59 -3.07 -2.11 -10.37
N ASP A 60 -3.87 -2.21 -11.43
CA ASP A 60 -3.49 -2.93 -12.64
C ASP A 60 -2.22 -2.31 -13.24
N SER A 61 -2.17 -0.96 -13.34
CA SER A 61 -0.99 -0.27 -13.84
C SER A 61 0.25 -0.39 -12.96
N PHE A 62 0.08 -0.54 -11.64
CA PHE A 62 1.20 -0.79 -10.72
C PHE A 62 1.72 -2.22 -10.88
N LEU A 63 0.84 -3.21 -11.00
CA LEU A 63 1.21 -4.62 -11.19
C LEU A 63 1.82 -4.91 -12.57
N GLU A 64 1.42 -4.16 -13.59
CA GLU A 64 2.03 -4.20 -14.94
C GLU A 64 3.35 -3.42 -15.03
N SER A 65 3.66 -2.58 -14.03
CA SER A 65 4.90 -1.81 -14.00
C SER A 65 6.11 -2.74 -13.85
N THR A 66 7.05 -2.66 -14.79
CA THR A 66 8.34 -3.35 -14.70
C THR A 66 9.40 -2.53 -13.95
N ASN A 67 9.01 -1.37 -13.40
CA ASN A 67 9.93 -0.52 -12.65
C ASN A 67 10.07 -1.00 -11.21
N GLY A 68 11.12 -1.78 -10.95
CA GLY A 68 11.42 -2.33 -9.62
C GLY A 68 11.58 -1.26 -8.52
N LYS A 69 12.00 -0.02 -8.86
CA LYS A 69 12.13 1.07 -7.87
C LYS A 69 10.78 1.60 -7.42
N ASP A 70 9.83 1.72 -8.35
CA ASP A 70 8.47 2.15 -8.03
C ASP A 70 7.77 1.06 -7.19
N PHE A 71 8.03 -0.21 -7.53
CA PHE A 71 7.56 -1.34 -6.76
C PHE A 71 8.09 -1.31 -5.32
N GLU A 72 9.40 -1.17 -5.14
CA GLU A 72 10.05 -1.10 -3.81
C GLU A 72 9.50 0.08 -2.98
N ALA A 73 9.37 1.27 -3.57
CA ALA A 73 8.85 2.45 -2.87
C ALA A 73 7.40 2.28 -2.39
N VAL A 74 6.52 1.73 -3.23
CA VAL A 74 5.12 1.44 -2.84
C VAL A 74 5.08 0.32 -1.81
N PHE A 75 5.88 -0.73 -2.01
CA PHE A 75 5.94 -1.90 -1.14
C PHE A 75 6.41 -1.53 0.26
N ASP A 76 7.41 -0.67 0.39
CA ASP A 76 7.93 -0.20 1.68
C ASP A 76 6.88 0.59 2.45
N VAL A 77 6.17 1.52 1.79
CA VAL A 77 5.13 2.32 2.45
C VAL A 77 3.93 1.46 2.87
N VAL A 78 3.53 0.50 2.03
CA VAL A 78 2.45 -0.45 2.36
C VAL A 78 2.89 -1.36 3.51
N SER A 79 4.12 -1.86 3.46
CA SER A 79 4.70 -2.69 4.52
C SER A 79 4.80 -1.92 5.83
N GLU A 80 5.20 -0.66 5.82
CA GLU A 80 5.21 0.21 7.01
C GLU A 80 3.79 0.43 7.54
N THR A 81 2.81 0.63 6.66
CA THR A 81 1.41 0.82 7.07
C THR A 81 0.81 -0.43 7.70
N ILE A 82 1.22 -1.62 7.23
CA ILE A 82 0.79 -2.92 7.77
C ILE A 82 1.57 -3.28 9.03
N ASN A 83 2.89 -3.10 9.04
CA ASN A 83 3.78 -3.52 10.13
C ASN A 83 3.93 -2.47 11.24
N GLY A 84 3.69 -1.19 10.97
CA GLY A 84 3.64 -0.11 11.96
C GLY A 84 2.53 -0.30 13.01
N ILE A 85 1.70 -1.34 12.86
CA ILE A 85 0.76 -1.83 13.85
C ILE A 85 1.47 -2.62 14.97
N SER A 86 2.59 -3.30 14.68
CA SER A 86 3.34 -4.07 15.70
C SER A 86 4.12 -3.21 16.67
N ASP A 87 4.45 -1.96 16.32
CA ASP A 87 5.18 -1.01 17.20
C ASP A 87 4.27 -0.08 18.01
N SER A 88 2.99 -0.43 18.18
CA SER A 88 2.14 0.20 19.21
C SER A 88 1.90 -0.70 20.42
N PRO A 89 2.84 -0.73 21.38
CA PRO A 89 2.50 -0.82 22.78
C PRO A 89 2.86 0.51 23.43
N LYS A 90 1.84 1.31 23.75
CA LYS A 90 1.83 2.19 24.92
C LYS A 90 0.38 2.54 25.22
N GLY A 91 -0.36 1.51 25.62
CA GLY A 91 -1.41 1.73 26.61
C GLY A 91 -0.71 2.11 27.91
N GLU A 92 -1.02 3.31 28.39
CA GLU A 92 -0.84 3.70 29.79
C GLU A 92 -1.70 2.85 30.72
#